data_AF-A0A942RMW2-F1
#
_entry.id   AF-A0A942RMW2-F1
#
_cell.length_a   1.000
_cell.length_b   1.000
_cell.length_c   1.000
_cell.angle_alpha   90.00
_cell.angle_beta   90.00
_cell.angle_gamma   90.00
#
_symmetry.space_group_name_H-M   'P 1'
#
loop_
_entity.id
_entity.type
_entity.pdbx_description
1 polymer ?
#
loop_
_entity_poly.entity_id
_entity_poly.type
_entity_poly.pdbx_seq_one_letter_code
_entity_poly.pdbx_strand_id
1 'polypeptide(L)'
;MKSWFNERPKWIQDAARRIIQNGEISEIDLKELTELCKAEVNLLTTKHKPVGITVGSLDTREDKINLRLEAISNLKGINALKPRKSLELGKGQLTVIYGQNGAGKSGYVRLLKHACGARKPGKLLSDVFERDSSEQSCTFTINNNGCAEKFDWNIGIGIHDKLRYIEVYDSDCVNVYVNDENEVAFEPWILLLFTQLTELCIKVGQALKEEMDLQASKKLHLPDIYSTTEAGAWYNKLNNKTNGTEIDTRYEWTSKMEEELVKIKKRLAESNPGEKAKNLKKTKYNAESLRVKLNNLKNNLAEEKCHVYLEAKAVALAKRKAANEDAKKVFEGAPLEGVGSDSWKLLWNSARKYSEMNAYPEK
;
A
#
# COMPACT_ATOMS: atom_id res chain seq x y z
N MET A 1 14.59 -33.45 17.17
CA MET A 1 13.24 -32.84 17.06
C MET A 1 12.91 -31.89 18.20
N LYS A 2 13.12 -32.28 19.46
CA LYS A 2 12.98 -31.38 20.63
C LYS A 2 13.85 -30.11 20.53
N SER A 3 15.10 -30.25 20.07
CA SER A 3 15.99 -29.11 19.79
C SER A 3 15.38 -28.11 18.81
N TRP A 4 14.75 -28.62 17.74
CA TRP A 4 14.13 -27.80 16.71
C TRP A 4 12.96 -26.97 17.27
N PHE A 5 12.08 -27.55 18.08
CA PHE A 5 10.96 -26.80 18.68
C PHE A 5 11.42 -25.76 19.71
N ASN A 6 12.51 -26.02 20.45
CA ASN A 6 13.06 -25.06 21.40
C ASN A 6 13.61 -23.78 20.73
N GLU A 7 13.99 -23.86 19.45
CA GLU A 7 14.45 -22.72 18.64
C GLU A 7 13.30 -21.94 18.01
N ARG A 8 12.05 -22.42 18.14
CA ARG A 8 10.86 -21.76 17.59
C ARG A 8 10.21 -20.81 18.61
N PRO A 9 9.46 -19.81 18.12
CA PRO A 9 8.63 -18.94 18.95
C PRO A 9 7.78 -19.74 19.95
N LYS A 10 7.62 -19.19 21.15
CA LYS A 10 6.92 -19.84 22.26
C LYS A 10 5.47 -20.13 21.92
N TRP A 11 4.81 -19.26 21.15
CA TRP A 11 3.44 -19.52 20.69
C TRP A 11 3.35 -20.72 19.73
N ILE A 12 4.38 -20.98 18.92
CA ILE A 12 4.45 -22.16 18.03
C ILE A 12 4.66 -23.44 18.84
N GLN A 13 5.47 -23.37 19.91
CA GLN A 13 5.62 -24.50 20.83
C GLN A 13 4.29 -24.84 21.51
N ASP A 14 3.50 -23.81 21.89
CA ASP A 14 2.16 -23.99 22.44
C ASP A 14 1.18 -24.58 21.42
N ALA A 15 1.22 -24.10 20.17
CA ALA A 15 0.42 -24.65 19.07
C ALA A 15 0.71 -26.13 18.86
N ALA A 16 1.99 -26.51 18.80
CA ALA A 16 2.40 -27.90 18.64
C ALA A 16 1.91 -28.79 19.78
N ARG A 17 2.01 -28.32 21.03
CA ARG A 17 1.45 -29.03 22.20
C ARG A 17 -0.05 -29.25 22.05
N ARG A 18 -0.83 -28.24 21.63
CA ARG A 18 -2.28 -28.35 21.43
C ARG A 18 -2.63 -29.38 20.35
N ILE A 19 -1.92 -29.39 19.22
CA ILE A 19 -2.12 -30.39 18.15
C ILE A 19 -1.83 -31.80 18.66
N ILE A 20 -0.74 -31.97 19.40
CA ILE A 20 -0.35 -33.28 19.95
C ILE A 20 -1.39 -33.79 20.95
N GLN A 21 -1.91 -32.92 21.83
CA GLN A 21 -2.86 -33.29 22.88
C GLN A 21 -4.29 -33.48 22.36
N ASN A 22 -4.77 -32.56 21.52
CA ASN A 22 -6.18 -32.48 21.14
C ASN A 22 -6.45 -32.99 19.71
N GLY A 23 -5.42 -33.20 18.89
CA GLY A 23 -5.52 -33.65 17.50
C GLY A 23 -5.95 -32.57 16.51
N GLU A 24 -6.94 -31.75 16.88
CA GLU A 24 -7.44 -30.62 16.11
C GLU A 24 -7.36 -29.32 16.91
N ILE A 25 -7.34 -28.19 16.19
CA ILE A 25 -7.31 -26.85 16.77
C ILE A 25 -8.63 -26.15 16.52
N SER A 26 -9.27 -25.72 17.59
CA SER A 26 -10.53 -24.98 17.54
C SER A 26 -10.32 -23.52 17.17
N GLU A 27 -11.41 -22.82 16.83
CA GLU A 27 -11.37 -21.37 16.63
C GLU A 27 -10.96 -20.60 17.89
N ILE A 28 -11.27 -21.14 19.08
CA ILE A 28 -10.88 -20.55 20.37
C ILE A 28 -9.36 -20.65 20.52
N ASP A 29 -8.78 -21.82 20.21
CA ASP A 29 -7.34 -22.02 20.22
C ASP A 29 -6.64 -21.08 19.23
N LEU A 30 -7.20 -20.87 18.05
CA LEU A 30 -6.66 -19.94 17.05
C LEU A 30 -6.58 -18.51 17.59
N LYS A 31 -7.64 -18.04 18.27
CA LYS A 31 -7.67 -16.71 18.91
C LYS A 31 -6.62 -16.59 20.01
N GLU A 32 -6.53 -17.57 20.90
CA GLU A 32 -5.51 -17.58 21.96
C GLU A 32 -4.08 -17.61 21.41
N LEU A 33 -3.83 -18.41 20.36
CA LEU A 33 -2.52 -18.47 19.69
C LEU A 33 -2.17 -17.15 19.00
N THR A 34 -3.18 -16.44 18.47
CA THR A 34 -3.02 -15.11 17.88
C THR A 34 -2.66 -14.07 18.95
N GLU A 35 -3.30 -14.12 20.12
CA GLU A 35 -2.92 -13.28 21.28
C GLU A 35 -1.51 -13.59 21.77
N LEU A 36 -1.15 -14.88 21.90
CA LEU A 36 0.18 -15.30 22.31
C LEU A 36 1.26 -14.81 21.33
N CYS A 37 0.99 -14.89 20.03
CA CYS A 37 1.88 -14.37 18.99
C CYS A 37 2.15 -12.87 19.18
N LYS A 38 1.11 -12.06 19.40
CA LYS A 38 1.26 -10.61 19.64
C LYS A 38 1.95 -10.30 20.98
N ALA A 39 1.67 -11.08 22.02
CA ALA A 39 2.28 -10.92 23.32
C ALA A 39 3.78 -11.24 23.31
N GLU A 40 4.21 -12.20 22.49
CA GLU A 40 5.62 -12.56 22.33
C GLU A 40 6.45 -11.41 21.74
N VAL A 41 5.84 -10.54 20.93
CA VAL A 41 6.45 -9.30 20.40
C VAL A 41 6.21 -8.07 21.28
N ASN A 42 5.66 -8.25 22.49
CA ASN A 42 5.27 -7.19 23.43
C ASN A 42 4.23 -6.20 22.90
N LEU A 43 3.40 -6.58 21.92
CA LEU A 43 2.31 -5.73 21.43
C LEU A 43 1.12 -5.68 22.38
N LEU A 44 0.98 -6.68 23.26
CA LEU A 44 -0.06 -6.75 24.28
C LEU A 44 0.31 -7.63 25.46
N THR A 45 -0.36 -7.40 26.58
CA THR A 45 -0.27 -8.25 27.76
C THR A 45 -1.44 -9.24 27.74
N THR A 46 -1.13 -10.52 27.54
CA THR A 46 -2.13 -11.60 27.63
C THR A 46 -2.06 -12.28 29.00
N LYS A 47 -3.19 -12.85 29.44
CA LYS A 47 -3.25 -13.70 30.64
C LYS A 47 -2.74 -15.12 30.36
N HIS A 48 -2.73 -15.52 29.08
CA HIS A 48 -2.30 -16.84 28.65
C HIS A 48 -0.77 -16.94 28.64
N LYS A 49 -0.20 -17.93 29.33
CA LYS A 49 1.23 -18.19 29.27
C LYS A 49 1.49 -19.29 28.24
N PRO A 50 2.42 -19.10 27.29
CA PRO A 50 2.74 -20.15 26.34
C PRO A 50 3.38 -21.32 27.08
N VAL A 51 2.92 -22.54 26.80
CA VAL A 51 3.42 -23.77 27.41
C VAL A 51 4.16 -24.56 26.35
N GLY A 52 5.44 -24.86 26.60
CA GLY A 52 6.27 -25.63 25.70
C GLY A 52 5.84 -27.11 25.60
N ILE A 53 6.41 -27.81 24.63
CA ILE A 53 6.13 -29.23 24.41
C ILE A 53 6.74 -30.06 25.55
N THR A 54 5.92 -30.90 26.20
CA THR A 54 6.36 -31.81 27.26
C THR A 54 7.26 -32.92 26.72
N VAL A 55 8.19 -33.40 27.56
CA VAL A 55 9.16 -34.45 27.18
C VAL A 55 8.42 -35.77 26.94
N GLY A 56 8.70 -36.44 25.82
CA GLY A 56 8.07 -37.72 25.45
C GLY A 56 6.75 -37.59 24.68
N SER A 57 6.18 -36.38 24.53
CA SER A 57 4.89 -36.18 23.85
C SER A 57 4.92 -36.43 22.34
N LEU A 58 6.12 -36.42 21.76
CA LEU A 58 6.35 -36.80 20.37
C LEU A 58 6.57 -38.31 20.22
N ASP A 59 6.83 -39.04 21.31
CA ASP A 59 7.08 -40.48 21.28
C ASP A 59 5.77 -41.28 21.48
N THR A 60 4.66 -40.61 21.83
CA THR A 60 3.43 -41.22 22.37
C THR A 60 2.30 -41.50 21.36
N ARG A 61 2.52 -41.41 20.05
CA ARG A 61 1.51 -41.81 19.04
C ARG A 61 1.97 -42.91 18.10
N GLU A 62 2.84 -43.81 18.58
CA GLU A 62 2.77 -45.20 18.15
C GLU A 62 1.66 -45.91 18.94
N ASP A 63 0.40 -45.46 18.81
CA ASP A 63 -0.67 -46.42 19.04
C ASP A 63 -0.46 -47.47 17.96
N LYS A 64 0.14 -48.61 18.34
CA LYS A 64 0.14 -49.82 17.53
C LYS A 64 -1.32 -50.13 17.27
N ILE A 65 -1.86 -49.63 16.16
CA ILE A 65 -3.16 -50.03 15.65
C ILE A 65 -3.03 -51.53 15.40
N ASN A 66 -3.45 -52.33 16.38
CA ASN A 66 -3.53 -53.77 16.23
C ASN A 66 -4.89 -54.08 15.62
N LEU A 67 -5.04 -53.67 14.36
CA LEU A 67 -6.23 -53.90 13.57
C LEU A 67 -6.15 -55.28 12.93
N ARG A 68 -7.17 -56.10 13.18
CA ARG A 68 -7.30 -57.44 12.63
C ARG A 68 -8.65 -57.60 11.96
N LEU A 69 -8.68 -58.10 10.73
CA LEU A 69 -9.91 -58.58 10.12
C LEU A 69 -10.23 -59.98 10.64
N GLU A 70 -11.38 -60.13 11.32
CA GLU A 70 -11.78 -61.40 11.92
C GLU A 70 -12.74 -62.20 11.04
N ALA A 71 -13.68 -61.53 10.37
CA ALA A 71 -14.65 -62.23 9.52
C ALA A 71 -15.25 -61.36 8.40
N ILE A 72 -15.68 -62.04 7.34
CA ILE A 72 -16.52 -61.48 6.27
C ILE A 72 -17.82 -62.30 6.22
N SER A 73 -18.96 -61.64 6.36
CA SER A 73 -20.27 -62.28 6.49
C SER A 73 -21.34 -61.58 5.64
N ASN A 74 -22.54 -62.16 5.59
CA ASN A 74 -23.72 -61.57 4.91
C ASN A 74 -23.48 -61.11 3.46
N LEU A 75 -22.69 -61.86 2.69
CA LEU A 75 -22.41 -61.55 1.29
C LEU A 75 -23.68 -61.61 0.44
N LYS A 76 -23.93 -60.56 -0.33
CA LYS A 76 -25.03 -60.45 -1.28
C LYS A 76 -24.52 -59.89 -2.61
N GLY A 77 -24.91 -60.50 -3.73
CA GLY A 77 -24.62 -60.01 -5.07
C GLY A 77 -23.14 -60.02 -5.51
N ILE A 78 -22.20 -60.56 -4.74
CA ILE A 78 -20.75 -60.51 -5.05
C ILE A 78 -20.25 -61.85 -5.61
N ASN A 79 -19.99 -61.92 -6.92
CA ASN A 79 -19.77 -63.16 -7.69
C ASN A 79 -20.84 -64.24 -7.35
N ALA A 80 -20.61 -65.50 -7.70
CA ALA A 80 -21.42 -66.62 -7.21
C ALA A 80 -21.01 -67.06 -5.77
N LEU A 81 -20.63 -66.10 -4.91
CA LEU A 81 -20.32 -66.40 -3.50
C LEU A 81 -21.62 -66.64 -2.74
N LYS A 82 -22.08 -67.90 -2.73
CA LYS A 82 -23.32 -68.24 -2.04
C LYS A 82 -23.19 -68.05 -0.52
N PRO A 83 -24.14 -67.34 0.12
CA PRO A 83 -24.14 -67.17 1.57
C PRO A 83 -24.56 -68.49 2.21
N ARG A 84 -23.59 -69.25 2.71
CA ARG A 84 -23.90 -70.40 3.59
C ARG A 84 -23.13 -70.36 4.90
N LYS A 85 -21.93 -69.74 4.93
CA LYS A 85 -21.14 -69.54 6.15
C LYS A 85 -20.28 -68.28 6.02
N SER A 86 -20.07 -67.58 7.14
CA SER A 86 -19.10 -66.49 7.24
C SER A 86 -17.69 -67.02 6.96
N LEU A 87 -16.89 -66.25 6.23
CA LEU A 87 -15.46 -66.52 6.10
C LEU A 87 -14.76 -66.00 7.36
N GLU A 88 -14.40 -66.90 8.26
CA GLU A 88 -13.67 -66.58 9.48
C GLU A 88 -12.16 -66.65 9.22
N LEU A 89 -11.45 -65.56 9.53
CA LEU A 89 -9.99 -65.49 9.40
C LEU A 89 -9.28 -65.91 10.69
N GLY A 90 -10.01 -66.35 11.71
CA GLY A 90 -9.47 -66.87 12.97
C GLY A 90 -8.73 -65.83 13.81
N LYS A 91 -7.98 -66.30 14.82
CA LYS A 91 -7.13 -65.49 15.73
C LYS A 91 -5.61 -65.70 15.55
N GLY A 92 -5.17 -66.54 14.62
CA GLY A 92 -3.75 -66.81 14.31
C GLY A 92 -3.07 -65.69 13.51
N GLN A 93 -1.73 -65.70 13.41
CA GLN A 93 -1.01 -64.68 12.61
C GLN A 93 -1.05 -64.97 11.09
N LEU A 94 -1.35 -66.20 10.71
CA LEU A 94 -1.46 -66.65 9.32
C LEU A 94 -2.77 -67.40 9.13
N THR A 95 -3.48 -67.05 8.06
CA THR A 95 -4.72 -67.72 7.66
C THR A 95 -4.59 -68.18 6.22
N VAL A 96 -4.68 -69.48 6.01
CA VAL A 96 -4.57 -70.09 4.68
C VAL A 96 -5.96 -70.48 4.21
N ILE A 97 -6.42 -69.84 3.13
CA ILE A 97 -7.70 -70.18 2.47
C ILE A 97 -7.39 -70.95 1.20
N TYR A 98 -7.79 -72.21 1.15
CA TYR A 98 -7.61 -73.08 -0.01
C TYR A 98 -8.94 -73.70 -0.45
N GLY A 99 -9.00 -74.17 -1.69
CA GLY A 99 -10.20 -74.74 -2.30
C GLY A 99 -10.01 -74.94 -3.79
N GLN A 100 -10.93 -75.64 -4.44
CA GLN A 100 -10.87 -75.89 -5.89
C GLN A 100 -10.89 -74.58 -6.70
N ASN A 101 -10.46 -74.66 -7.96
CA ASN A 101 -10.64 -73.56 -8.91
C ASN A 101 -12.15 -73.30 -9.09
N GLY A 102 -12.54 -72.02 -9.07
CA GLY A 102 -13.96 -71.63 -9.07
C GLY A 102 -14.64 -71.58 -7.70
N ALA A 103 -13.97 -71.97 -6.60
CA ALA A 103 -14.56 -71.91 -5.25
C ALA A 103 -14.73 -70.49 -4.66
N GLY A 104 -14.39 -69.43 -5.42
CA GLY A 104 -14.62 -68.04 -5.00
C GLY A 104 -13.47 -67.33 -4.29
N LYS A 105 -12.30 -67.97 -4.13
CA LYS A 105 -11.11 -67.37 -3.46
C LYS A 105 -10.75 -65.97 -4.00
N SER A 106 -10.61 -65.84 -5.32
CA SER A 106 -10.33 -64.55 -5.97
C SER A 106 -11.48 -63.54 -5.85
N GLY A 107 -12.72 -64.02 -5.63
CA GLY A 107 -13.88 -63.16 -5.38
C GLY A 107 -13.76 -62.42 -4.05
N TYR A 108 -13.32 -63.10 -2.99
CA TYR A 108 -13.02 -62.47 -1.70
C TYR A 108 -11.87 -61.46 -1.80
N VAL A 109 -10.82 -61.78 -2.56
CA VAL A 109 -9.70 -60.85 -2.78
C VAL A 109 -10.17 -59.58 -3.49
N ARG A 110 -10.99 -59.69 -4.53
CA ARG A 110 -11.58 -58.51 -5.21
C ARG A 110 -12.42 -57.68 -4.25
N LEU A 111 -13.27 -58.31 -3.43
CA LEU A 111 -14.06 -57.61 -2.41
C LEU A 111 -13.16 -56.81 -1.45
N LEU A 112 -12.10 -57.44 -0.91
CA LEU A 112 -11.15 -56.77 -0.02
C LEU A 112 -10.40 -55.63 -0.73
N LYS A 113 -10.01 -55.81 -1.99
CA LYS A 113 -9.39 -54.74 -2.78
C LYS A 113 -10.30 -53.51 -2.89
N HIS A 114 -11.61 -53.69 -3.06
CA HIS A 114 -12.58 -52.61 -3.12
C HIS A 114 -12.84 -51.95 -1.75
N ALA A 115 -12.93 -52.74 -0.69
CA ALA A 115 -13.24 -52.23 0.65
C ALA A 115 -12.04 -51.57 1.36
N CYS A 116 -10.83 -52.09 1.14
CA CYS A 116 -9.59 -51.58 1.77
C CYS A 116 -8.87 -50.51 0.93
N GLY A 117 -9.22 -50.35 -0.35
CA GLY A 117 -8.60 -49.33 -1.21
C GLY A 117 -7.29 -49.76 -1.89
N ALA A 118 -7.25 -50.95 -2.48
CA ALA A 118 -6.11 -51.38 -3.28
C ALA A 118 -5.95 -50.51 -4.55
N ARG A 119 -4.72 -50.21 -4.95
CA ARG A 119 -4.40 -49.32 -6.09
C ARG A 119 -5.01 -49.75 -7.44
N LYS A 120 -5.15 -51.06 -7.67
CA LYS A 120 -5.86 -51.65 -8.81
C LYS A 120 -6.90 -52.65 -8.30
N PRO A 121 -8.10 -52.19 -7.91
CA PRO A 121 -9.10 -53.08 -7.34
C PRO A 121 -9.73 -53.99 -8.40
N GLY A 122 -9.63 -53.61 -9.67
CA GLY A 122 -10.27 -54.30 -10.78
C GLY A 122 -11.78 -54.04 -10.79
N LYS A 123 -12.53 -54.98 -11.37
CA LYS A 123 -14.00 -54.94 -11.37
C LYS A 123 -14.54 -55.95 -10.36
N LEU A 124 -15.37 -55.49 -9.42
CA LEU A 124 -16.17 -56.38 -8.58
C LEU A 124 -17.30 -56.97 -9.43
N LEU A 125 -17.26 -58.28 -9.66
CA LEU A 125 -18.24 -58.97 -10.50
C LEU A 125 -19.50 -59.27 -9.68
N SER A 126 -20.67 -59.09 -10.30
CA SER A 126 -21.96 -59.49 -9.71
C SER A 126 -22.15 -61.01 -9.74
N ASP A 127 -23.13 -61.52 -8.99
CA ASP A 127 -23.57 -62.90 -9.18
C ASP A 127 -24.14 -63.08 -10.61
N VAL A 128 -23.67 -64.11 -11.31
CA VAL A 128 -24.08 -64.43 -12.69
C VAL A 128 -25.40 -65.19 -12.70
N PHE A 129 -25.80 -65.78 -11.57
CA PHE A 129 -27.02 -66.56 -11.43
C PHE A 129 -28.23 -65.73 -10.94
N GLU A 130 -28.01 -64.51 -10.48
CA GLU A 130 -29.08 -63.58 -10.10
C GLU A 130 -29.49 -62.74 -11.32
N ARG A 131 -30.79 -62.70 -11.61
CA ARG A 131 -31.34 -62.06 -12.83
C ARG A 131 -31.39 -60.53 -12.73
N ASP A 132 -31.43 -60.00 -11.51
CA ASP A 132 -31.39 -58.58 -11.21
C ASP A 132 -30.03 -58.23 -10.60
N SER A 133 -29.48 -57.04 -10.90
CA SER A 133 -28.27 -56.55 -10.26
C SER A 133 -28.54 -56.25 -8.78
N SER A 134 -28.51 -57.29 -7.95
CA SER A 134 -28.63 -57.15 -6.52
C SER A 134 -27.50 -56.28 -5.97
N GLU A 135 -27.81 -55.53 -4.91
CA GLU A 135 -26.83 -54.64 -4.27
C GLU A 135 -25.67 -55.46 -3.70
N GLN A 136 -24.46 -55.19 -4.23
CA GLN A 136 -23.23 -55.84 -3.80
C GLN A 136 -22.86 -55.38 -2.40
N SER A 137 -23.05 -56.24 -1.40
CA SER A 137 -22.87 -55.90 0.01
C SER A 137 -22.36 -57.06 0.86
N CYS A 138 -21.72 -56.73 1.99
CA CYS A 138 -21.27 -57.66 3.01
C CYS A 138 -21.16 -56.98 4.38
N THR A 139 -20.96 -57.76 5.43
CA THR A 139 -20.66 -57.26 6.78
C THR A 139 -19.23 -57.68 7.14
N PHE A 140 -18.38 -56.70 7.46
CA PHE A 140 -17.02 -56.94 7.97
C PHE A 140 -17.03 -56.98 9.50
N THR A 141 -16.25 -57.89 10.07
CA THR A 141 -15.95 -57.93 11.50
C THR A 141 -14.46 -57.68 11.68
N ILE A 142 -14.10 -56.61 12.37
CA ILE A 142 -12.73 -56.25 12.70
C ILE A 142 -12.53 -56.27 14.21
N ASN A 143 -11.30 -56.42 14.63
CA ASN A 143 -10.87 -56.25 16.01
C ASN A 143 -9.83 -55.15 16.04
N ASN A 144 -10.14 -54.07 16.74
CA ASN A 144 -9.26 -52.93 16.92
C ASN A 144 -8.87 -52.88 18.40
N ASN A 145 -7.60 -53.18 18.70
CA ASN A 145 -7.04 -53.13 20.05
C ASN A 145 -7.85 -53.94 21.10
N GLY A 146 -8.40 -55.09 20.69
CA GLY A 146 -9.18 -55.98 21.56
C GLY A 146 -10.70 -55.75 21.52
N CYS A 147 -11.17 -54.67 20.89
CA CYS A 147 -12.59 -54.39 20.71
C CYS A 147 -13.06 -54.91 19.35
N ALA A 148 -13.97 -55.89 19.36
CA ALA A 148 -14.60 -56.41 18.15
C ALA A 148 -15.70 -55.46 17.68
N GLU A 149 -15.62 -55.03 16.43
CA GLU A 149 -16.57 -54.15 15.77
C GLU A 149 -17.11 -54.80 14.50
N LYS A 150 -18.38 -54.54 14.20
CA LYS A 150 -19.04 -54.99 12.97
C LYS A 150 -19.63 -53.80 12.24
N PHE A 151 -19.48 -53.77 10.93
CA PHE A 151 -20.08 -52.75 10.09
C PHE A 151 -20.47 -53.33 8.74
N ASP A 152 -21.53 -52.78 8.17
CA ASP A 152 -22.01 -53.14 6.84
C ASP A 152 -21.29 -52.32 5.77
N TRP A 153 -20.98 -52.99 4.67
CA TRP A 153 -20.30 -52.43 3.52
C TRP A 153 -21.09 -52.76 2.26
N ASN A 154 -21.23 -51.77 1.38
CA ASN A 154 -21.76 -51.93 0.04
C ASN A 154 -20.83 -51.25 -0.95
N ILE A 155 -20.99 -51.54 -2.24
CA ILE A 155 -20.14 -50.97 -3.28
C ILE A 155 -20.22 -49.43 -3.36
N GLY A 156 -21.35 -48.83 -2.93
CA GLY A 156 -21.54 -47.38 -2.89
C GLY A 156 -20.69 -46.66 -1.83
N ILE A 157 -20.35 -47.33 -0.73
CA ILE A 157 -19.43 -46.82 0.31
C ILE A 157 -18.00 -46.73 -0.23
N GLY A 158 -17.60 -47.61 -1.15
CA GLY A 158 -16.24 -47.63 -1.68
C GLY A 158 -15.21 -48.02 -0.63
N ILE A 159 -14.19 -47.19 -0.42
CA ILE A 159 -13.12 -47.46 0.56
C ILE A 159 -13.64 -47.08 1.95
N HIS A 160 -13.56 -48.02 2.90
CA HIS A 160 -14.00 -47.79 4.27
C HIS A 160 -12.83 -47.34 5.16
N ASP A 161 -12.99 -46.24 5.91
CA ASP A 161 -11.91 -45.63 6.73
C ASP A 161 -11.21 -46.63 7.65
N LYS A 162 -11.98 -47.49 8.32
CA LYS A 162 -11.44 -48.51 9.23
C LYS A 162 -10.66 -49.63 8.51
N LEU A 163 -10.91 -49.88 7.23
CA LEU A 163 -10.23 -50.93 6.45
C LEU A 163 -9.04 -50.39 5.66
N ARG A 164 -8.88 -49.06 5.56
CA ARG A 164 -7.76 -48.41 4.84
C ARG A 164 -6.39 -48.83 5.36
N TYR A 165 -6.30 -49.24 6.63
CA TYR A 165 -5.08 -49.72 7.25
C TYR A 165 -4.73 -51.18 6.92
N ILE A 166 -5.63 -51.91 6.24
CA ILE A 166 -5.40 -53.29 5.81
C ILE A 166 -4.83 -53.29 4.41
N GLU A 167 -3.58 -53.70 4.28
CA GLU A 167 -2.92 -53.82 2.99
C GLU A 167 -3.28 -55.14 2.30
N VAL A 168 -3.72 -55.07 1.04
CA VAL A 168 -4.07 -56.22 0.22
C VAL A 168 -3.01 -56.39 -0.87
N TYR A 169 -2.24 -57.48 -0.77
CA TYR A 169 -1.20 -57.83 -1.74
C TYR A 169 -1.65 -58.97 -2.66
N ASP A 170 -1.53 -58.75 -3.97
CA ASP A 170 -1.83 -59.72 -5.03
C ASP A 170 -0.84 -59.52 -6.20
N SER A 171 -0.71 -60.49 -7.09
CA SER A 171 0.22 -60.44 -8.23
C SER A 171 0.01 -59.20 -9.11
N ASP A 172 -1.24 -58.75 -9.29
CA ASP A 172 -1.55 -57.53 -10.05
C ASP A 172 -1.09 -56.23 -9.35
N CYS A 173 -0.99 -56.24 -8.01
CA CYS A 173 -0.52 -55.09 -7.23
C CYS A 173 1.00 -54.90 -7.38
N VAL A 174 1.76 -55.99 -7.47
CA VAL A 174 3.23 -55.96 -7.58
C VAL A 174 3.70 -55.18 -8.81
N ASN A 175 3.02 -55.33 -9.96
CA ASN A 175 3.37 -54.60 -11.18
C ASN A 175 3.19 -53.08 -11.08
N VAL A 176 2.32 -52.59 -10.19
CA VAL A 176 2.10 -51.15 -9.95
C VAL A 176 3.15 -50.57 -9.00
N TYR A 177 3.59 -51.36 -8.02
CA TYR A 177 4.62 -50.92 -7.07
C TYR A 177 6.01 -50.77 -7.71
N VAL A 178 6.29 -51.50 -8.80
CA VAL A 178 7.60 -51.54 -9.44
C VAL A 178 7.72 -50.56 -10.62
N ASN A 179 6.64 -50.32 -11.37
CA ASN A 179 6.73 -49.64 -12.67
C ASN A 179 6.10 -48.23 -12.73
N ASP A 180 5.24 -47.85 -11.78
CA ASP A 180 4.59 -46.53 -11.78
C ASP A 180 5.30 -45.59 -10.76
N GLU A 181 5.69 -44.39 -11.20
CA GLU A 181 6.16 -43.31 -10.31
C GLU A 181 5.04 -42.99 -9.30
N ASN A 182 5.26 -43.28 -8.02
CA ASN A 182 4.22 -43.15 -7.00
C ASN A 182 4.62 -42.14 -5.92
N GLU A 183 3.72 -41.20 -5.65
CA GLU A 183 3.71 -40.37 -4.44
C GLU A 183 3.58 -41.26 -3.19
N VAL A 184 4.24 -40.84 -2.12
CA VAL A 184 4.48 -41.61 -0.89
C VAL A 184 3.14 -41.98 -0.22
N ALA A 185 2.81 -43.28 -0.18
CA ALA A 185 1.54 -43.81 0.33
C ALA A 185 1.40 -43.82 1.87
N PHE A 186 2.42 -43.38 2.59
CA PHE A 186 2.44 -43.30 4.04
C PHE A 186 3.04 -41.96 4.44
N GLU A 187 2.21 -41.04 4.91
CA GLU A 187 2.69 -39.83 5.58
C GLU A 187 2.90 -40.17 7.06
N PRO A 188 4.15 -40.16 7.57
CA PRO A 188 4.41 -40.30 8.99
C PRO A 188 3.66 -39.22 9.75
N TRP A 189 3.08 -39.56 10.90
CA TRP A 189 2.30 -38.63 11.74
C TRP A 189 3.04 -37.31 12.04
N ILE A 190 4.37 -37.36 12.04
CA ILE A 190 5.20 -36.18 12.24
C ILE A 190 5.19 -35.21 11.06
N LEU A 191 5.11 -35.70 9.82
CA LEU A 191 4.93 -34.84 8.65
C LEU A 191 3.54 -34.19 8.69
N LEU A 192 2.52 -34.95 9.09
CA LEU A 192 1.17 -34.41 9.30
C LEU A 192 1.16 -33.30 10.36
N LEU A 193 1.88 -33.46 11.47
CA LEU A 193 2.05 -32.41 12.49
C LEU A 193 2.65 -31.13 11.88
N PHE A 194 3.67 -31.25 11.03
CA PHE A 194 4.25 -30.08 10.36
C PHE A 194 3.26 -29.43 9.40
N THR A 195 2.52 -30.22 8.63
CA THR A 195 1.47 -29.72 7.73
C THR A 195 0.42 -28.91 8.52
N GLN A 196 -0.11 -29.48 9.61
CA GLN A 196 -1.07 -28.79 10.48
C GLN A 196 -0.49 -27.51 11.12
N LEU A 197 0.78 -27.53 11.53
CA LEU A 197 1.45 -26.33 12.05
C LEU A 197 1.60 -25.24 10.99
N THR A 198 1.94 -25.61 9.74
CA THR A 198 2.06 -24.63 8.65
C THR A 198 0.73 -23.99 8.32
N GLU A 199 -0.35 -24.78 8.22
CA GLU A 199 -1.70 -24.27 8.01
C GLU A 199 -2.13 -23.33 9.14
N LEU A 200 -1.78 -23.67 10.38
CA LEU A 200 -2.08 -22.81 11.52
C LEU A 200 -1.32 -21.49 11.45
N CYS A 201 -0.04 -21.50 11.06
CA CYS A 201 0.72 -20.26 10.89
C CYS A 201 0.09 -19.36 9.83
N ILE A 202 -0.43 -19.93 8.74
CA ILE A 202 -1.15 -19.20 7.70
C ILE A 202 -2.43 -18.56 8.29
N LYS A 203 -3.23 -19.33 9.06
CA LYS A 203 -4.47 -18.84 9.69
C LYS A 203 -4.20 -17.71 10.69
N VAL A 204 -3.19 -17.84 11.54
CA VAL A 204 -2.78 -16.77 12.47
C VAL A 204 -2.32 -15.54 11.69
N GLY A 205 -1.54 -15.71 10.63
CA GLY A 205 -1.12 -14.62 9.75
C GLY A 205 -2.30 -13.90 9.08
N GLN A 206 -3.32 -14.64 8.66
CA GLN A 206 -4.56 -14.08 8.11
C GLN A 206 -5.34 -13.28 9.15
N ALA A 207 -5.54 -13.81 10.35
CA ALA A 207 -6.21 -13.11 11.45
C ALA A 207 -5.51 -11.79 11.81
N LEU A 208 -4.17 -11.81 11.88
CA LEU A 208 -3.38 -10.59 12.10
C LEU A 208 -3.55 -9.57 10.96
N LYS A 209 -3.57 -10.03 9.71
CA LYS A 209 -3.75 -9.17 8.55
C LYS A 209 -5.14 -8.53 8.53
N GLU A 210 -6.18 -9.29 8.85
CA GLU A 210 -7.55 -8.77 8.95
C GLU A 210 -7.66 -7.68 10.03
N GLU A 211 -7.02 -7.89 11.18
CA GLU A 211 -6.97 -6.85 12.22
C GLU A 211 -6.18 -5.60 11.77
N MET A 212 -5.07 -5.78 11.05
CA MET A 212 -4.32 -4.65 10.48
C MET A 212 -5.15 -3.87 9.47
N ASP A 213 -5.88 -4.56 8.60
CA ASP A 213 -6.72 -3.96 7.57
C ASP A 213 -7.89 -3.18 8.20
N LEU A 214 -8.44 -3.64 9.32
CA LEU A 214 -9.43 -2.91 10.11
C LEU A 214 -8.85 -1.65 10.78
N GLN A 215 -7.58 -1.69 11.17
CA GLN A 215 -6.88 -0.56 11.79
C GLN A 215 -6.27 0.43 10.79
N ALA A 216 -6.49 0.26 9.49
CA ALA A 216 -5.95 1.15 8.47
C ALA A 216 -6.41 2.60 8.67
N SER A 217 -5.64 3.36 9.44
CA SER A 217 -5.69 4.82 9.50
C SER A 217 -5.29 5.32 8.13
N LYS A 218 -6.28 5.40 7.22
CA LYS A 218 -6.08 6.02 5.93
C LYS A 218 -5.79 7.49 6.21
N LYS A 219 -4.53 7.87 6.02
CA LYS A 219 -4.11 9.26 5.93
C LYS A 219 -5.11 9.98 5.04
N LEU A 220 -5.79 10.99 5.57
CA LEU A 220 -6.77 11.75 4.80
C LEU A 220 -6.10 12.31 3.56
N HIS A 221 -6.75 12.17 2.41
CA HIS A 221 -6.21 12.69 1.16
C HIS A 221 -6.24 14.23 1.21
N LEU A 222 -5.06 14.85 1.17
CA LEU A 222 -4.96 16.30 1.05
C LEU A 222 -5.22 16.69 -0.42
N PRO A 223 -6.16 17.61 -0.72
CA PRO A 223 -6.37 18.08 -2.09
C PRO A 223 -5.08 18.64 -2.71
N ASP A 224 -4.84 18.36 -3.99
CA ASP A 224 -3.59 18.70 -4.68
C ASP A 224 -3.24 20.19 -4.65
N ILE A 225 -4.26 21.04 -4.60
CA ILE A 225 -4.12 22.51 -4.49
C ILE A 225 -3.31 22.91 -3.25
N TYR A 226 -3.40 22.12 -2.17
CA TYR A 226 -2.69 22.37 -0.92
C TYR A 226 -1.35 21.63 -0.83
N SER A 227 -1.05 20.69 -1.73
CA SER A 227 0.16 19.86 -1.69
C SER A 227 1.47 20.67 -1.76
N THR A 228 1.44 21.81 -2.45
CA THR A 228 2.60 22.70 -2.64
C THR A 228 2.77 23.70 -1.50
N THR A 229 1.80 23.80 -0.58
CA THR A 229 1.93 24.67 0.60
C THR A 229 2.89 24.06 1.61
N GLU A 230 3.51 24.89 2.46
CA GLU A 230 4.40 24.40 3.52
C GLU A 230 3.69 23.41 4.45
N ALA A 231 2.41 23.68 4.78
CA ALA A 231 1.57 22.80 5.57
C ALA A 231 1.28 21.46 4.85
N GLY A 232 1.00 21.51 3.54
CA GLY A 232 0.75 20.30 2.75
C GLY A 232 2.00 19.45 2.52
N ALA A 233 3.15 20.09 2.29
CA ALA A 233 4.44 19.40 2.18
C ALA A 233 4.81 18.71 3.50
N TRP A 234 4.55 19.35 4.65
CA TRP A 234 4.73 18.74 5.96
C TRP A 234 3.74 17.60 6.21
N TYR A 235 2.45 17.82 5.95
CA TYR A 235 1.41 16.79 6.05
C TYR A 235 1.78 15.54 5.24
N ASN A 236 2.30 15.72 4.03
CA ASN A 236 2.75 14.62 3.17
C ASN A 236 3.96 13.86 3.74
N LYS A 237 4.83 14.51 4.53
CA LYS A 237 5.98 13.89 5.20
C LYS A 237 5.65 13.13 6.49
N LEU A 238 4.45 13.33 7.06
CA LEU A 238 4.02 12.61 8.27
C LEU A 238 4.16 11.10 8.10
N ASN A 239 4.86 10.48 9.05
CA ASN A 239 5.15 9.05 9.09
C ASN A 239 5.15 8.54 10.54
N ASN A 240 5.40 7.25 10.72
CA ASN A 240 5.38 6.59 12.03
C ASN A 240 6.51 7.01 13.00
N LYS A 241 7.44 7.88 12.59
CA LYS A 241 8.53 8.42 13.40
C LYS A 241 8.33 9.89 13.78
N THR A 242 7.26 10.54 13.32
CA THR A 242 6.99 11.94 13.69
C THR A 242 6.69 12.04 15.18
N ASN A 243 7.41 12.92 15.88
CA ASN A 243 7.30 13.07 17.33
C ASN A 243 6.05 13.91 17.70
N GLY A 244 5.35 13.56 18.78
CA GLY A 244 4.18 14.29 19.26
C GLY A 244 4.45 15.77 19.52
N THR A 245 5.65 16.11 20.01
CA THR A 245 6.04 17.51 20.26
C THR A 245 6.20 18.33 18.97
N GLU A 246 6.56 17.69 17.85
CA GLU A 246 6.61 18.33 16.53
C GLU A 246 5.20 18.61 15.98
N ILE A 247 4.25 17.73 16.31
CA ILE A 247 2.84 17.92 15.99
C ILE A 247 2.30 19.11 16.79
N ASP A 248 2.50 19.13 18.11
CA ASP A 248 1.96 20.20 18.97
C ASP A 248 2.43 21.60 18.55
N THR A 249 3.72 21.75 18.22
CA THR A 249 4.29 23.03 17.77
C THR A 249 3.78 23.47 16.40
N ARG A 250 3.42 22.54 15.51
CA ARG A 250 2.89 22.84 14.17
C ARG A 250 1.39 23.07 14.15
N TYR A 251 0.65 22.53 15.12
CA TYR A 251 -0.79 22.73 15.29
C TYR A 251 -1.13 23.98 16.13
N GLU A 252 -0.14 24.66 16.70
CA GLU A 252 -0.35 25.86 17.50
C GLU A 252 -0.84 27.04 16.64
N TRP A 253 -2.13 27.37 16.78
CA TRP A 253 -2.73 28.56 16.16
C TRP A 253 -2.40 29.81 16.98
N THR A 254 -1.45 30.59 16.51
CA THR A 254 -1.02 31.81 17.22
C THR A 254 -1.88 33.02 16.86
N SER A 255 -1.96 34.01 17.76
CA SER A 255 -2.66 35.28 17.49
C SER A 255 -2.14 36.00 16.23
N LYS A 256 -0.87 35.82 15.89
CA LYS A 256 -0.27 36.39 14.68
C LYS A 256 -0.85 35.77 13.41
N MET A 257 -1.11 34.46 13.41
CA MET A 257 -1.74 33.76 12.28
C MET A 257 -3.18 34.23 12.08
N GLU A 258 -3.92 34.47 13.17
CA GLU A 258 -5.26 35.04 13.10
C GLU A 258 -5.25 36.44 12.46
N GLU A 259 -4.32 37.31 12.87
CA GLU A 259 -4.18 38.63 12.26
C GLU A 259 -3.82 38.57 10.77
N GLU A 260 -2.93 37.65 10.37
CA GLU A 260 -2.56 37.43 8.98
C GLU A 260 -3.75 36.93 8.16
N LEU A 261 -4.54 35.98 8.69
CA LEU A 261 -5.74 35.48 8.06
C LEU A 261 -6.78 36.61 7.86
N VAL A 262 -6.98 37.46 8.87
CA VAL A 262 -7.86 38.64 8.74
C VAL A 262 -7.35 39.60 7.67
N LYS A 263 -6.03 39.84 7.59
CA LYS A 263 -5.42 40.68 6.53
C LYS A 263 -5.62 40.07 5.14
N ILE A 264 -5.45 38.76 4.99
CA ILE A 264 -5.66 38.06 3.71
C ILE A 264 -7.14 38.12 3.30
N LYS A 265 -8.07 37.85 4.22
CA LYS A 265 -9.52 37.98 3.96
C LYS A 265 -9.89 39.39 3.51
N LYS A 266 -9.36 40.42 4.19
CA LYS A 266 -9.55 41.82 3.78
C LYS A 266 -9.03 42.09 2.37
N ARG A 267 -7.83 41.60 2.02
CA ARG A 267 -7.25 41.73 0.67
C ARG A 267 -8.09 41.03 -0.39
N LEU A 268 -8.59 39.83 -0.11
CA LEU A 268 -9.46 39.08 -1.02
C LEU A 268 -10.82 39.75 -1.23
N ALA A 269 -11.32 40.45 -0.20
CA ALA A 269 -12.58 41.20 -0.27
C ALA A 269 -12.46 42.57 -0.96
N GLU A 270 -11.24 43.06 -1.26
CA GLU A 270 -11.07 44.34 -1.96
C GLU A 270 -11.64 44.25 -3.39
N SER A 271 -12.56 45.16 -3.72
CA SER A 271 -13.08 45.28 -5.08
C SER A 271 -11.98 45.80 -6.02
N ASN A 272 -11.68 45.02 -7.05
CA ASN A 272 -10.81 45.36 -8.17
C ASN A 272 -9.37 45.82 -7.79
N PRO A 273 -8.54 44.93 -7.21
CA PRO A 273 -7.17 45.25 -6.78
C PRO A 273 -6.27 45.75 -7.92
N GLY A 274 -6.57 45.38 -9.17
CA GLY A 274 -5.85 45.86 -10.36
C GLY A 274 -5.98 47.37 -10.57
N GLU A 275 -7.17 47.94 -10.39
CA GLU A 275 -7.39 49.38 -10.50
C GLU A 275 -6.73 50.16 -9.36
N LYS A 276 -6.83 49.65 -8.12
CA LYS A 276 -6.14 50.24 -6.97
C LYS A 276 -4.62 50.25 -7.16
N ALA A 277 -4.04 49.17 -7.68
CA ALA A 277 -2.62 49.12 -8.02
C ALA A 277 -2.23 50.12 -9.12
N LYS A 278 -3.06 50.29 -10.17
CA LYS A 278 -2.84 51.30 -11.21
C LYS A 278 -2.86 52.72 -10.63
N ASN A 279 -3.83 53.02 -9.76
CA ASN A 279 -3.94 54.32 -9.10
C ASN A 279 -2.73 54.61 -8.20
N LEU A 280 -2.31 53.63 -7.38
CA LEU A 280 -1.12 53.77 -6.53
C LEU A 280 0.18 53.95 -7.33
N LYS A 281 0.33 53.27 -8.48
CA LYS A 281 1.47 53.48 -9.37
C LYS A 281 1.45 54.89 -9.98
N LYS A 282 0.28 55.38 -10.37
CA LYS A 282 0.10 56.74 -10.91
C LYS A 282 0.43 57.80 -9.87
N THR A 283 -0.03 57.65 -8.62
CA THR A 283 0.30 58.59 -7.54
C THR A 283 1.78 58.58 -7.21
N LYS A 284 2.43 57.41 -7.15
CA LYS A 284 3.88 57.30 -7.00
C LYS A 284 4.62 58.04 -8.11
N TYR A 285 4.26 57.78 -9.37
CA TYR A 285 4.88 58.45 -10.52
C TYR A 285 4.73 59.97 -10.45
N ASN A 286 3.53 60.46 -10.13
CA ASN A 286 3.28 61.89 -9.99
C ASN A 286 4.12 62.51 -8.87
N ALA A 287 4.22 61.84 -7.72
CA ALA A 287 5.04 62.30 -6.59
C ALA A 287 6.53 62.32 -6.93
N GLU A 288 7.04 61.29 -7.61
CA GLU A 288 8.43 61.23 -8.07
C GLU A 288 8.72 62.32 -9.13
N SER A 289 7.81 62.53 -10.07
CA SER A 289 7.92 63.59 -11.08
C SER A 289 7.94 64.98 -10.43
N LEU A 290 7.07 65.21 -9.44
CA LEU A 290 7.05 66.46 -8.67
C LEU A 290 8.37 66.65 -7.92
N ARG A 291 8.88 65.60 -7.25
CA ARG A 291 10.18 65.65 -6.55
C ARG A 291 11.31 66.02 -7.49
N VAL A 292 11.37 65.43 -8.70
CA VAL A 292 12.38 65.75 -9.71
C VAL A 292 12.26 67.20 -10.17
N LYS A 293 11.04 67.67 -10.45
CA LYS A 293 10.79 69.07 -10.85
C LYS A 293 11.22 70.05 -9.76
N LEU A 294 10.86 69.79 -8.50
CA LEU A 294 11.25 70.63 -7.36
C LEU A 294 12.77 70.65 -7.16
N ASN A 295 13.44 69.50 -7.28
CA ASN A 295 14.90 69.45 -7.21
C ASN A 295 15.56 70.22 -8.36
N ASN A 296 15.02 70.13 -9.58
CA ASN A 296 15.54 70.89 -10.72
C ASN A 296 15.34 72.41 -10.52
N LEU A 297 14.18 72.84 -10.03
CA LEU A 297 13.94 74.24 -9.69
C LEU A 297 14.90 74.72 -8.60
N LYS A 298 15.09 73.95 -7.53
CA LYS A 298 16.05 74.25 -6.47
C LYS A 298 17.48 74.41 -7.02
N ASN A 299 17.91 73.51 -7.91
CA ASN A 299 19.24 73.57 -8.51
C ASN A 299 19.40 74.74 -9.50
N ASN A 300 18.32 75.16 -10.17
CA ASN A 300 18.36 76.30 -11.10
C ASN A 300 18.30 77.65 -10.39
N LEU A 301 17.66 77.70 -9.22
CA LEU A 301 17.63 78.85 -8.32
C LEU A 301 18.78 78.82 -7.30
N ALA A 302 19.79 77.98 -7.53
CA ALA A 302 21.00 77.97 -6.70
C ALA A 302 21.74 79.30 -6.86
N GLU A 303 22.32 79.76 -5.76
CA GLU A 303 22.95 81.08 -5.65
C GLU A 303 24.03 81.31 -6.72
N GLU A 304 24.80 80.28 -7.04
CA GLU A 304 25.82 80.29 -8.10
C GLU A 304 25.23 80.64 -9.48
N LYS A 305 24.11 80.01 -9.87
CA LYS A 305 23.46 80.28 -11.16
C LYS A 305 22.77 81.64 -11.19
N CYS A 306 22.20 82.06 -10.06
CA CYS A 306 21.66 83.40 -9.92
C CYS A 306 22.76 84.47 -10.06
N HIS A 307 23.94 84.22 -9.48
CA HIS A 307 25.09 85.13 -9.61
C HIS A 307 25.57 85.23 -11.06
N VAL A 308 25.74 84.09 -11.75
CA VAL A 308 26.10 84.07 -13.19
C VAL A 308 25.09 84.83 -14.03
N TYR A 309 23.79 84.68 -13.76
CA TYR A 309 22.74 85.44 -14.47
C TYR A 309 22.86 86.95 -14.20
N LEU A 310 23.07 87.35 -12.94
CA LEU A 310 23.22 88.76 -12.56
C LEU A 310 24.47 89.39 -13.17
N GLU A 311 25.60 88.68 -13.19
CA GLU A 311 26.83 89.12 -13.86
C GLU A 311 26.62 89.25 -15.37
N ALA A 312 26.05 88.24 -16.02
CA ALA A 312 25.75 88.29 -17.44
C ALA A 312 24.82 89.47 -17.78
N LYS A 313 23.83 89.75 -16.93
CA LYS A 313 22.96 90.92 -17.06
C LYS A 313 23.73 92.23 -16.91
N ALA A 314 24.63 92.34 -15.93
CA ALA A 314 25.47 93.52 -15.72
C ALA A 314 26.40 93.76 -16.92
N VAL A 315 27.07 92.70 -17.41
CA VAL A 315 27.93 92.76 -18.60
C VAL A 315 27.14 93.15 -19.85
N ALA A 316 25.95 92.58 -20.06
CA ALA A 316 25.09 92.94 -21.19
C ALA A 316 24.68 94.41 -21.14
N LEU A 317 24.33 94.94 -19.96
CA LEU A 317 23.99 96.35 -19.78
C LEU A 317 25.20 97.27 -20.03
N ALA A 318 26.37 96.91 -19.52
CA ALA A 318 27.61 97.67 -19.73
C ALA A 318 27.99 97.71 -21.23
N LYS A 319 28.00 96.55 -21.90
CA LYS A 319 28.27 96.46 -23.35
C LYS A 319 27.25 97.25 -24.17
N ARG A 320 25.96 97.22 -23.79
CA ARG A 320 24.92 97.99 -24.47
C ARG A 320 25.08 99.50 -24.28
N LYS A 321 25.49 99.95 -23.08
CA LYS A 321 25.83 101.36 -22.84
C LYS A 321 27.03 101.80 -23.66
N ALA A 322 28.13 101.05 -23.61
CA ALA A 322 29.33 101.34 -24.40
C ALA A 322 29.02 101.40 -25.91
N ALA A 323 28.29 100.42 -26.45
CA ALA A 323 27.89 100.43 -27.85
C ALA A 323 26.99 101.62 -28.22
N ASN A 324 26.15 102.10 -27.29
CA ASN A 324 25.34 103.30 -27.52
C ASN A 324 26.17 104.59 -27.45
N GLU A 325 27.15 104.66 -26.55
CA GLU A 325 28.08 105.80 -26.45
C GLU A 325 29.03 105.88 -27.65
N ASP A 326 29.59 104.75 -28.09
CA ASP A 326 30.42 104.67 -29.29
C ASP A 326 29.61 105.00 -30.56
N ALA A 327 28.36 104.53 -30.65
CA ALA A 327 27.47 104.93 -31.73
C ALA A 327 27.26 106.46 -31.73
N LYS A 328 27.06 107.09 -30.57
CA LYS A 328 26.94 108.56 -30.51
C LYS A 328 28.21 109.24 -31.03
N LYS A 329 29.40 108.82 -30.60
CA LYS A 329 30.68 109.39 -31.05
C LYS A 329 30.96 109.20 -32.55
N VAL A 330 30.66 108.02 -33.09
CA VAL A 330 30.87 107.72 -34.52
C VAL A 330 29.93 108.55 -35.41
N PHE A 331 28.73 108.86 -34.92
CA PHE A 331 27.72 109.61 -35.67
C PHE A 331 27.60 111.09 -35.23
N GLU A 332 28.48 111.60 -34.37
CA GLU A 332 28.54 113.02 -33.96
C GLU A 332 28.81 113.97 -35.14
N GLY A 333 29.46 113.48 -36.20
CA GLY A 333 29.68 114.21 -37.46
C GLY A 333 28.69 113.86 -38.58
N ALA A 334 27.60 113.14 -38.29
CA ALA A 334 26.62 112.76 -39.31
C ALA A 334 25.78 113.97 -39.76
N PRO A 335 25.39 114.05 -41.05
CA PRO A 335 24.66 115.20 -41.59
C PRO A 335 23.20 115.35 -41.09
N LEU A 336 22.70 114.41 -40.29
CA LEU A 336 21.33 114.39 -39.77
C LEU A 336 21.34 114.17 -38.25
N GLU A 337 20.56 114.96 -37.51
CA GLU A 337 20.39 114.78 -36.08
C GLU A 337 19.64 113.48 -35.76
N GLY A 338 20.07 112.80 -34.69
CA GLY A 338 19.41 111.59 -34.17
C GLY A 338 19.86 110.26 -34.79
N VAL A 339 20.86 110.27 -35.69
CA VAL A 339 21.50 109.06 -36.22
C VAL A 339 22.19 108.27 -35.09
N GLY A 340 21.95 106.95 -35.03
CA GLY A 340 22.48 106.08 -33.97
C GLY A 340 21.62 105.96 -32.69
N SER A 341 20.54 106.75 -32.58
CA SER A 341 19.56 106.62 -31.49
C SER A 341 18.76 105.31 -31.55
N ASP A 342 18.09 104.94 -30.44
CA ASP A 342 17.22 103.75 -30.42
C ASP A 342 16.09 103.85 -31.46
N SER A 343 15.54 105.05 -31.68
CA SER A 343 14.51 105.31 -32.71
C SER A 343 15.05 105.10 -34.13
N TRP A 344 16.27 105.56 -34.41
CA TRP A 344 16.92 105.36 -35.72
C TRP A 344 17.26 103.88 -35.97
N LYS A 345 17.74 103.16 -34.95
CA LYS A 345 17.96 101.70 -35.04
C LYS A 345 16.65 100.95 -35.27
N LEU A 346 15.56 101.38 -34.63
CA LEU A 346 14.24 100.75 -34.77
C LEU A 346 13.64 100.98 -36.17
N LEU A 347 13.85 102.17 -36.75
CA LEU A 347 13.54 102.46 -38.15
C LEU A 347 14.28 101.49 -39.09
N TRP A 348 15.61 101.38 -38.96
CA TRP A 348 16.42 100.51 -39.82
C TRP A 348 16.13 99.02 -39.62
N ASN A 349 15.87 98.57 -38.38
CA ASN A 349 15.46 97.20 -38.12
C ASN A 349 14.08 96.89 -38.72
N SER A 350 13.17 97.85 -38.70
CA SER A 350 11.85 97.69 -39.33
C SER A 350 11.96 97.68 -40.86
N ALA A 351 12.77 98.56 -41.44
CA ALA A 351 13.08 98.56 -42.87
C ALA A 351 13.79 97.26 -43.30
N ARG A 352 14.72 96.75 -42.49
CA ARG A 352 15.38 95.45 -42.71
C ARG A 352 14.36 94.31 -42.67
N LYS A 353 13.49 94.26 -41.66
CA LYS A 353 12.43 93.24 -41.58
C LYS A 353 11.52 93.29 -42.80
N TYR A 354 11.12 94.48 -43.26
CA TYR A 354 10.34 94.62 -44.49
C TYR A 354 11.11 94.11 -45.71
N SER A 355 12.41 94.42 -45.81
CA SER A 355 13.27 93.94 -46.87
C SER A 355 13.37 92.41 -46.90
N GLU A 356 13.65 91.79 -45.75
CA GLU A 356 13.84 90.34 -45.60
C GLU A 356 12.53 89.55 -45.71
N MET A 357 11.40 90.11 -45.26
CA MET A 357 10.12 89.38 -45.26
C MET A 357 9.26 89.64 -46.50
N ASN A 358 9.31 90.85 -47.07
CA ASN A 358 8.37 91.27 -48.12
C ASN A 358 9.03 91.67 -49.44
N ALA A 359 10.12 92.45 -49.41
CA ALA A 359 10.71 92.98 -50.66
C ALA A 359 11.67 92.01 -51.36
N TYR A 360 12.45 91.23 -50.59
CA TYR A 360 13.44 90.25 -51.07
C TYR A 360 13.47 88.99 -50.19
N PRO A 361 12.40 88.17 -50.17
CA PRO A 361 12.28 87.04 -49.26
C PRO A 361 13.17 85.81 -49.59
N GLU A 362 13.79 85.76 -50.77
CA GLU A 362 14.60 84.62 -51.24
C GLU A 362 16.10 84.93 -51.38
N LYS A 363 16.60 85.99 -50.73
CA LYS A 363 18.03 86.31 -50.68
C LYS A 363 18.57 86.34 -49.26
#